data_AF-A0A420DUY7-F1
#
_entry.id   AF-A0A420DUY7-F1
#
_cell.length_a   1.000
_cell.length_b   1.000
_cell.length_c   1.000
_cell.angle_alpha   90.00
_cell.angle_beta   90.00
_cell.angle_gamma   90.00
#
_symmetry.space_group_name_H-M   'P 1'
#
loop_
_entity.id
_entity.type
_entity.pdbx_description
1 polymer ?
#
loop_
_entity_poly.entity_id
_entity_poly.type
_entity_poly.pdbx_seq_one_letter_code
_entity_poly.pdbx_strand_id
1 'polypeptide(L)' 'MSPLFLYTADIMFLMNVCDKTALQTIKDINSHFELQPNYFVSITAFCKYFMMEPNNVQVVLSAKGK' A
#
# COMPACT_ATOMS: atom_id res chain seq x y z
N MET A 1 -1.21 -11.94 11.77
CA MET A 1 -0.37 -10.76 12.06
C MET A 1 -0.48 -9.85 10.85
N SER A 2 -1.06 -8.65 10.97
CA SER A 2 -1.26 -7.76 9.83
C SER A 2 0.08 -7.15 9.38
N PRO A 3 0.35 -7.05 8.07
CA PRO A 3 1.59 -6.46 7.59
C PRO A 3 1.66 -4.98 7.99
N LEU A 4 2.80 -4.52 8.48
CA LEU A 4 3.02 -3.10 8.80
C LEU A 4 3.33 -2.26 7.54
N PHE A 5 3.84 -2.92 6.50
CA PHE A 5 4.29 -2.33 5.25
C PHE A 5 3.62 -3.02 4.07
N LEU A 6 3.30 -2.25 3.05
CA LEU A 6 2.78 -2.69 1.77
C LEU A 6 3.89 -2.63 0.73
N TYR A 7 4.17 -3.78 0.14
CA TYR A 7 5.09 -3.89 -1.00
C TYR A 7 4.31 -3.83 -2.32
N THR A 8 5.01 -3.82 -3.44
CA THR A 8 4.42 -3.73 -4.78
C THR A 8 3.29 -4.75 -4.98
N ALA A 9 3.50 -6.02 -4.61
CA ALA A 9 2.50 -7.08 -4.76
C ALA A 9 1.24 -6.87 -3.89
N ASP A 10 1.33 -6.12 -2.79
CA ASP A 10 0.19 -5.80 -1.96
C ASP A 10 -0.61 -4.65 -2.57
N ILE A 11 0.07 -3.63 -3.10
CA ILE A 11 -0.59 -2.53 -3.81
C ILE A 11 -1.24 -3.02 -5.11
N MET A 12 -0.55 -3.88 -5.87
CA MET A 12 -1.13 -4.53 -7.06
C MET A 12 -2.44 -5.24 -6.73
N PHE A 13 -2.46 -5.99 -5.63
CA PHE A 13 -3.64 -6.71 -5.19
C PHE A 13 -4.75 -5.76 -4.67
N LEU A 14 -4.40 -4.81 -3.80
CA LEU A 14 -5.34 -3.87 -3.19
C LEU A 14 -6.04 -2.98 -4.21
N MET A 15 -5.32 -2.55 -5.24
CA MET A 15 -5.82 -1.61 -6.25
C MET A 15 -6.19 -2.29 -7.57
N ASN A 16 -5.93 -3.60 -7.70
CA ASN A 16 -6.09 -4.37 -8.94
C ASN A 16 -5.35 -3.73 -10.13
N VAL A 17 -4.06 -3.44 -9.96
CA VAL A 17 -3.20 -2.77 -10.94
C VAL A 17 -1.95 -3.58 -11.27
N CYS A 18 -1.28 -3.23 -12.37
CA CYS A 18 -0.01 -3.85 -12.75
C CYS A 18 1.17 -3.34 -11.90
N ASP A 19 2.29 -4.06 -11.95
CA ASP A 19 3.52 -3.77 -11.21
C ASP A 19 4.02 -2.33 -11.38
N LYS A 20 4.04 -1.84 -12.64
CA LYS A 20 4.47 -0.47 -12.95
C LYS A 20 3.61 0.57 -12.23
N THR A 21 2.30 0.40 -12.20
CA THR A 21 1.38 1.32 -11.53
C THR A 21 1.54 1.24 -10.02
N ALA A 22 1.67 0.03 -9.47
CA ALA A 22 1.91 -0.14 -8.03
C ALA A 22 3.23 0.51 -7.57
N LEU A 23 4.32 0.36 -8.33
CA LEU A 23 5.59 1.04 -8.06
C LEU A 23 5.45 2.56 -8.13
N GLN A 24 4.70 3.08 -9.10
CA GLN A 24 4.45 4.51 -9.19
C GLN A 24 3.65 5.00 -7.98
N THR A 25 2.62 4.27 -7.56
CA THR A 25 1.85 4.60 -6.34
C THR A 25 2.74 4.64 -5.10
N ILE A 26 3.66 3.69 -4.93
CA ILE A 26 4.64 3.72 -3.82
C ILE A 26 5.48 5.00 -3.86
N LYS A 27 5.97 5.38 -5.04
CA LYS A 27 6.75 6.62 -5.22
C LYS A 27 5.92 7.86 -4.91
N ASP A 28 4.67 7.90 -5.37
CA ASP A 28 3.78 9.04 -5.17
C ASP A 28 3.47 9.23 -3.68
N ILE A 29 3.18 8.15 -2.96
CA ILE A 29 2.95 8.19 -1.50
C ILE A 29 4.21 8.64 -0.77
N ASN A 30 5.37 8.05 -1.09
CA ASN A 30 6.64 8.43 -0.45
C ASN A 30 6.97 9.90 -0.70
N SER A 31 6.76 10.39 -1.93
CA SER A 31 6.96 11.79 -2.30
C SER A 31 5.98 12.72 -1.56
N HIS A 32 4.70 12.36 -1.50
CA HIS A 32 3.66 13.16 -0.86
C HIS A 32 3.90 13.40 0.64
N PHE A 33 4.48 12.41 1.33
CA PHE A 33 4.79 12.51 2.75
C PHE A 33 6.28 12.79 3.05
N GLU A 34 7.06 13.18 2.04
CA GLU A 34 8.50 13.44 2.15
C GLU A 34 9.29 12.29 2.80
N LEU A 35 8.86 11.05 2.56
CA LEU A 35 9.50 9.84 3.07
C LEU A 35 10.70 9.46 2.21
N GLN A 36 11.62 8.69 2.80
CA GLN A 36 12.73 8.13 2.03
C GLN A 36 12.19 7.27 0.86
N PRO A 37 12.71 7.46 -0.36
CA PRO A 37 12.34 6.64 -1.50
C PRO A 37 12.60 5.16 -1.21
N ASN A 38 11.55 4.36 -1.18
CA ASN A 38 11.60 2.93 -0.90
C ASN A 38 10.70 2.14 -1.85
N TYR A 39 10.85 0.82 -1.86
CA TYR A 39 10.00 -0.13 -2.60
C TYR A 39 8.78 -0.59 -1.80
N PHE A 40 8.44 0.12 -0.73
CA PHE A 40 7.31 -0.15 0.13
C PHE A 40 6.80 1.16 0.75
N VAL A 41 5.61 1.09 1.32
CA VAL A 41 5.00 2.16 2.12
C VAL A 41 4.38 1.57 3.38
N SER A 42 4.23 2.34 4.46
CA SER A 42 3.44 1.86 5.60
C SER A 42 1.95 1.80 5.25
N ILE A 43 1.20 0.88 5.88
CA ILE A 43 -0.27 0.86 5.74
C ILE A 43 -0.85 2.23 6.11
N THR A 44 -0.31 2.89 7.14
CA THR A 44 -0.78 4.21 7.58
C THR A 44 -0.61 5.28 6.50
N ALA A 45 0.54 5.33 5.81
CA ALA A 45 0.77 6.30 4.73
C ALA A 45 -0.17 6.03 3.54
N PHE A 46 -0.31 4.76 3.15
CA PHE A 46 -1.25 4.35 2.11
C PHE A 46 -2.70 4.75 2.44
N CYS A 47 -3.17 4.43 3.64
CA CYS A 47 -4.52 4.75 4.09
C CYS A 47 -4.75 6.27 4.14
N LYS A 48 -3.78 7.04 4.64
CA LYS A 48 -3.87 8.51 4.64
C LYS A 48 -3.94 9.09 3.22
N TYR A 49 -3.12 8.59 2.30
CA TYR A 49 -3.07 9.07 0.91
C TYR A 49 -4.40 8.87 0.19
N PHE A 50 -5.01 7.69 0.36
CA PHE A 50 -6.27 7.32 -0.30
C PHE A 50 -7.52 7.63 0.55
N MET A 51 -7.36 8.26 1.72
CA MET A 51 -8.44 8.51 2.68
C MET A 51 -9.24 7.23 3.00
N MET A 52 -8.54 6.12 3.20
CA MET A 52 -9.12 4.82 3.51
C MET A 52 -9.00 4.48 4.99
N GLU A 53 -9.99 3.76 5.52
CA GLU A 53 -9.91 3.17 6.85
C GLU A 53 -8.92 1.99 6.87
N PRO A 54 -7.95 1.96 7.82
CA PRO A 54 -6.97 0.88 7.92
C PRO A 54 -7.59 -0.51 8.04
N ASN A 55 -8.74 -0.62 8.70
CA ASN A 55 -9.46 -1.88 8.85
C ASN A 55 -9.89 -2.47 7.51
N ASN A 56 -10.29 -1.65 6.54
CA ASN A 56 -10.71 -2.12 5.22
C ASN A 56 -9.52 -2.74 4.48
N VAL A 57 -8.37 -2.06 4.51
CA VAL A 57 -7.12 -2.55 3.90
C VAL A 57 -6.68 -3.85 4.57
N GLN A 58 -6.76 -3.93 5.91
CA GLN A 58 -6.40 -5.14 6.66
C GLN A 58 -7.30 -6.34 6.34
N VAL A 59 -8.62 -6.13 6.20
CA VAL A 59 -9.56 -7.20 5.83
C VAL A 59 -9.21 -7.76 4.45
N VAL A 60 -8.95 -6.89 3.47
CA VAL A 60 -8.61 -7.31 2.11
C VAL A 60 -7.28 -8.07 2.08
N LEU A 61 -6.25 -7.58 2.77
CA LEU A 61 -4.96 -8.28 2.84
C LEU A 61 -5.03 -9.61 3.59
N SER A 62 -5.89 -9.72 4.60
CA SER A 62 -6.11 -10.97 5.33
C SER A 62 -6.80 -12.03 4.48
N ALA A 63 -7.62 -11.62 3.50
CA ALA A 63 -8.27 -12.52 2.56
C ALA A 63 -7.29 -13.08 1.50
N LYS A 64 -6.20 -12.36 1.18
CA LYS A 64 -5.13 -12.80 0.26
C LYS A 64 -4.38 -14.05 0.75
N GLY A 65 -4.36 -14.28 2.06
CA GLY A 65 -3.64 -15.39 2.71
C GLY A 65 -4.46 -16.67 2.94
N LYS A 66 -5.67 -16.77 2.39
CA LYS A 66 -6.48 -18.00 2.36
C LYS A 66 -6.47 -18.59 0.96
#